data_AF-A0AA95J7C7-F1
#
_entry.id   AF-A0AA95J7C7-F1
#
_cell.length_a   1.000
_cell.length_b   1.000
_cell.length_c   1.000
_cell.angle_alpha   90.00
_cell.angle_beta   90.00
_cell.angle_gamma   90.00
#
_symmetry.space_group_name_H-M   'P 1'
#
loop_
_entity.id
_entity.type
_entity.pdbx_description
1 polymer ?
#
loop_
_entity_poly.entity_id
_entity_poly.type
_entity_poly.pdbx_seq_one_letter_code
_entity_poly.pdbx_strand_id
1 'polypeptide(L)' 'MTDFVTALGLVLVIEGGFYAMAPAVAKIMMRQGIAASDTVLRGCGLVALALGVAIVWLARN' A
#
# COMPACT_ATOMS: atom_id res chain seq x y z
N MET A 1 7.23 -1.21 20.91
CA MET A 1 6.86 -2.52 20.32
C MET A 1 5.40 -2.55 19.89
N THR A 2 4.49 -1.95 20.67
CA THR A 2 3.08 -1.73 20.31
C THR A 2 2.91 -1.03 18.96
N ASP A 3 3.67 0.02 18.70
CA ASP A 3 3.49 0.86 17.50
C ASP A 3 3.71 0.09 16.20
N PHE A 4 4.62 -0.88 16.19
CA PHE A 4 4.83 -1.77 15.04
C PHE A 4 3.64 -2.69 14.81
N VAL A 5 3.09 -3.27 15.88
CA VAL A 5 1.89 -4.12 15.82
C VAL A 5 0.68 -3.30 15.37
N THR A 6 0.55 -2.07 15.87
CA THR A 6 -0.50 -1.12 15.44
C THR A 6 -0.36 -0.76 13.96
N ALA A 7 0.84 -0.42 13.49
CA ALA A 7 1.09 -0.12 12.09
C ALA A 7 0.76 -1.31 11.18
N LEU A 8 1.16 -2.53 11.59
CA LEU A 8 0.84 -3.75 10.86
C LEU A 8 -0.68 -3.99 10.82
N GLY A 9 -1.37 -3.82 11.96
CA GLY A 9 -2.82 -3.93 12.04
C GLY A 9 -3.54 -2.93 11.13
N LEU A 10 -3.08 -1.67 11.10
CA LEU A 10 -3.65 -0.64 10.23
C LEU A 10 -3.49 -0.98 8.74
N VAL A 11 -2.32 -1.47 8.32
CA VAL A 11 -2.11 -1.92 6.93
C VAL A 11 -3.11 -3.02 6.56
N LEU A 12 -3.31 -4.01 7.43
CA LEU A 12 -4.27 -5.10 7.18
C LEU A 12 -5.72 -4.60 7.14
N VAL A 13 -6.10 -3.67 8.01
CA VAL A 13 -7.45 -3.07 8.01
C VAL A 13 -7.69 -2.29 6.72
N ILE A 14 -6.71 -1.49 6.28
CA ILE A 14 -6.82 -0.68 5.06
C ILE A 14 -6.87 -1.58 3.81
N GLU A 15 -5.95 -2.53 3.68
CA GLU A 15 -5.92 -3.48 2.57
C GLU A 15 -7.19 -4.34 2.53
N GLY A 16 -7.57 -4.94 3.67
CA GLY A 16 -8.77 -5.77 3.77
C GLY A 16 -10.06 -4.99 3.48
N GLY A 17 -10.16 -3.76 4.00
CA GLY A 17 -11.27 -2.85 3.72
C GLY A 17 -11.37 -2.50 2.25
N PHE A 18 -10.25 -2.21 1.59
CA PHE A 18 -10.20 -1.96 0.15
C PHE A 18 -10.72 -3.16 -0.65
N TYR A 19 -10.29 -4.38 -0.32
CA TYR A 19 -10.79 -5.59 -0.99
C TYR A 19 -12.28 -5.83 -0.75
N ALA A 20 -12.77 -5.57 0.47
CA ALA A 20 -14.18 -5.77 0.81
C ALA A 20 -15.11 -4.74 0.18
N MET A 21 -14.70 -3.46 0.15
CA MET A 21 -15.50 -2.35 -0.35
C MET A 21 -15.47 -2.24 -1.89
N ALA A 22 -14.33 -2.53 -2.51
CA ALA A 22 -14.12 -2.33 -3.94
C ALA A 22 -13.43 -3.53 -4.64
N PRO A 23 -13.98 -4.76 -4.55
CA PRO A 23 -13.35 -5.96 -5.10
C PRO A 23 -13.15 -5.91 -6.61
N ALA A 24 -14.01 -5.18 -7.34
CA ALA A 24 -13.86 -5.00 -8.78
C ALA A 24 -12.62 -4.18 -9.14
N VAL A 25 -12.39 -3.07 -8.42
CA VAL A 25 -11.23 -2.20 -8.61
C VAL A 25 -9.95 -2.95 -8.26
N ALA A 26 -9.94 -3.66 -7.12
CA ALA A 26 -8.80 -4.49 -6.73
C ALA A 26 -8.39 -5.49 -7.81
N LYS A 27 -9.36 -6.22 -8.39
CA LYS A 27 -9.11 -7.15 -9.50
C LYS A 27 -8.56 -6.47 -10.76
N ILE A 28 -8.99 -5.25 -11.06
CA ILE A 28 -8.46 -4.48 -12.19
C ILE A 28 -7.00 -4.09 -11.93
N MET A 29 -6.69 -3.58 -10.73
CA MET A 29 -5.32 -3.19 -10.36
C MET A 29 -4.37 -4.38 -10.38
N MET A 30 -4.81 -5.56 -9.91
CA MET A 30 -4.02 -6.79 -9.98
C MET A 30 -3.67 -7.17 -11.44
N ARG A 31 -4.65 -7.11 -12.35
CA ARG A 31 -4.41 -7.39 -13.78
C ARG A 31 -3.45 -6.38 -14.41
N GLN A 32 -3.59 -5.10 -14.07
CA GLN A 32 -2.66 -4.06 -14.52
C GLN A 32 -1.25 -4.29 -13.98
N GLY A 33 -1.12 -4.71 -12.71
CA GLY A 33 0.16 -5.05 -12.09
C GLY A 33 0.87 -6.22 -12.78
N ILE A 34 0.12 -7.25 -13.19
CA ILE A 34 0.66 -8.40 -13.94
C ILE A 34 1.11 -7.98 -15.35
N ALA A 35 0.39 -7.05 -15.99
CA ALA A 35 0.72 -6.58 -17.33
C ALA A 35 1.84 -5.52 -17.34
N ALA A 36 2.13 -4.88 -16.20
CA ALA A 36 3.16 -3.88 -16.07
C ALA A 36 4.56 -4.52 -16.11
N SER A 37 5.54 -3.79 -16.66
CA SER A 37 6.93 -4.23 -16.60
C SER A 37 7.49 -4.08 -15.18
N ASP A 38 8.47 -4.91 -14.82
CA ASP A 38 9.13 -4.86 -13.52
C ASP A 38 9.66 -3.46 -13.18
N THR A 39 10.16 -2.71 -14.16
CA THR A 39 10.70 -1.35 -13.96
C THR A 39 9.61 -0.38 -13.51
N VAL A 40 8.43 -0.45 -14.12
CA VAL A 40 7.28 0.38 -13.73
C VAL A 40 6.83 0.00 -12.32
N LEU A 41 6.69 -1.30 -12.06
CA LEU A 41 6.23 -1.77 -10.75
C LEU A 41 7.21 -1.40 -9.63
N ARG A 42 8.53 -1.50 -9.88
CA ARG A 42 9.58 -1.03 -8.97
C ARG A 42 9.49 0.48 -8.75
N GLY A 43 9.31 1.26 -9.81
CA GLY A 43 9.16 2.72 -9.72
C GLY A 43 7.96 3.13 -8.86
N CYS A 44 6.79 2.54 -9.10
CA CYS A 44 5.60 2.78 -8.28
C CYS A 44 5.84 2.38 -6.81
N GLY A 45 6.48 1.24 -6.57
CA GLY A 45 6.81 0.78 -5.22
C GLY A 45 7.76 1.73 -4.48
N LEU A 46 8.79 2.24 -5.16
CA LEU A 46 9.72 3.21 -4.58
C LEU A 46 9.04 4.54 -4.23
N VAL A 47 8.16 5.03 -5.10
CA VAL A 47 7.37 6.24 -4.83
C VAL A 47 6.43 6.03 -3.64
N ALA A 48 5.71 4.90 -3.59
CA ALA A 48 4.84 4.57 -2.46
C ALA A 48 5.61 4.45 -1.15
N LEU A 49 6.80 3.83 -1.17
CA LEU A 49 7.70 3.74 -0.01
C LEU A 49 8.12 5.13 0.47
N ALA A 50 8.61 5.98 -0.43
CA ALA A 50 9.06 7.33 -0.07
C ALA A 50 7.93 8.16 0.54
N LEU A 51 6.72 8.10 -0.03
CA LEU A 51 5.54 8.77 0.51
C LEU A 51 5.14 8.22 1.87
N GLY A 52 5.15 6.89 2.05
CA GLY A 52 4.84 6.25 3.33
C GLY A 52 5.79 6.70 4.44
N VAL A 53 7.10 6.74 4.15
CA VAL A 53 8.10 7.24 5.10
C VAL A 53 7.87 8.71 5.43
N ALA A 54 7.57 9.55 4.44
CA ALA A 54 7.29 10.97 4.65
C ALA A 54 6.05 11.18 5.54
N ILE A 55 4.97 10.43 5.31
CA ILE A 55 3.75 10.50 6.12
C ILE A 55 4.02 10.08 7.56
N VAL A 56 4.72 8.96 7.78
CA VAL A 56 5.08 8.51 9.14
C VAL A 56 5.98 9.53 9.84
N TRP A 57 6.93 10.12 9.13
CA TRP A 57 7.80 11.16 9.68
C TRP A 57 7.00 12.39 10.11
N LEU A 58 6.06 12.87 9.28
CA LEU A 58 5.18 14.00 9.61
C LEU A 58 4.22 13.70 10.75
N ALA A 59 3.68 12.48 10.83
CA ALA A 59 2.73 12.11 11.88
C ALA A 59 3.39 11.90 13.25
N ARG A 60 4.70 11.61 13.28
CA ARG A 60 5.47 11.37 14.49
C ARG A 60 6.12 12.65 15.06
N ASN A 61 6.27 13.69 14.25
CA ASN A 61 6.91 14.95 14.61
C ASN A 61 5.90 15.98 15.13
#